data_AF-A0A7V9CBD3-F1
#
_entry.id   AF-A0A7V9CBD3-F1
#
_cell.length_a   1.000
_cell.length_b   1.000
_cell.length_c   1.000
_cell.angle_alpha   90.00
_cell.angle_beta   90.00
_cell.angle_gamma   90.00
#
_symmetry.space_group_name_H-M   'P 1'
#
loop_
_entity.id
_entity.type
_entity.pdbx_description
1 polymer ?
#
loop_
_entity_poly.entity_id
_entity_poly.type
_entity_poly.pdbx_seq_one_letter_code
_entity_poly.pdbx_strand_id
1 'polypeptide(L)' 'MRLVLASRNPHKLREFRELLRPHEVEPLPDAVELPPETGDTFVANARLK' A
#
# COMPACT_ATOMS: atom_id res chain seq x y z
N MET A 1 -8.11 8.65 10.82
CA MET A 1 -7.63 7.25 10.95
C MET A 1 -6.27 7.14 10.29
N ARG A 2 -5.41 6.24 10.78
CA ARG A 2 -4.08 5.97 10.21
C ARG A 2 -4.14 4.72 9.34
N LEU A 3 -3.65 4.81 8.11
CA LEU A 3 -3.65 3.76 7.10
C LEU A 3 -2.21 3.47 6.68
N VAL A 4 -1.87 2.19 6.49
CA VAL A 4 -0.59 1.79 5.89
C VAL A 4 -0.83 1.47 4.43
N LEU A 5 -0.04 2.08 3.54
CA LEU A 5 -0.05 1.73 2.12
C LEU A 5 0.84 0.50 1.92
N ALA A 6 0.27 -0.61 1.43
CA ALA A 6 0.99 -1.85 1.12
C ALA A 6 1.87 -1.72 -0.15
N SER A 7 2.71 -0.70 -0.19
CA SER A 7 3.66 -0.39 -1.26
C SER A 7 4.83 0.43 -0.70
N ARG A 8 6.03 0.16 -1.22
CA ARG A 8 7.22 0.98 -0.97
C ARG A 8 7.49 2.03 -2.07
N ASN A 9 6.53 2.26 -2.96
CA ASN A 9 6.70 3.25 -4.02
C ASN A 9 6.46 4.68 -3.46
N PRO A 10 7.49 5.56 -3.43
CA PRO A 10 7.36 6.90 -2.86
C PRO A 10 6.38 7.81 -3.63
N HIS A 11 6.20 7.59 -4.94
CA HIS A 11 5.24 8.34 -5.75
C HIS A 11 3.80 7.99 -5.37
N LYS A 12 3.51 6.69 -5.20
CA LYS A 12 2.18 6.24 -4.74
C LYS A 12 1.84 6.78 -3.37
N LEU A 13 2.80 6.77 -2.43
CA LEU A 13 2.59 7.33 -1.09
C LEU A 13 2.18 8.81 -1.15
N ARG A 14 2.89 9.61 -1.96
CA ARG A 14 2.58 11.03 -2.14
C ARG A 14 1.18 11.25 -2.70
N GLU A 15 0.79 10.51 -3.73
CA GLU A 15 -0.54 10.60 -4.35
C GLU A 15 -1.65 10.24 -3.36
N PHE A 16 -1.50 9.13 -2.63
CA PHE A 16 -2.52 8.65 -1.69
C PHE A 16 -2.68 9.55 -0.46
N ARG A 17 -1.58 10.17 0.03
CA ARG A 17 -1.64 11.17 1.11
C ARG A 17 -2.51 12.37 0.74
N GLU A 18 -2.47 12.78 -0.52
CA GLU A 18 -3.28 13.90 -1.00
C GLU A 18 -4.75 13.48 -1.20
N LEU A 19 -4.98 12.33 -1.85
CA LEU A 19 -6.31 11.86 -2.21
C LEU A 19 -7.17 11.42 -1.03
N LEU A 20 -6.56 10.89 0.04
CA LEU A 20 -7.29 10.28 1.16
C LEU A 20 -7.47 11.21 2.37
N ARG A 21 -7.24 12.51 2.24
CA ARG A 21 -7.48 13.47 3.33
C ARG A 21 -8.92 13.36 3.87
N PRO A 22 -9.14 13.39 5.19
CA PRO A 22 -8.19 13.75 6.26
C PRO A 22 -7.42 12.55 6.86
N HIS A 23 -7.36 11.40 6.21
CA HIS A 23 -6.65 10.23 6.74
C HIS A 23 -5.13 10.40 6.65
N GLU A 24 -4.41 9.86 7.62
CA GLU A 24 -2.95 9.76 7.59
C GLU A 24 -2.56 8.48 6.85
N VAL A 25 -1.79 8.60 5.78
CA VAL A 25 -1.29 7.44 5.01
C VAL A 25 0.22 7.31 5.24
N GLU A 26 0.64 6.16 5.76
CA GLU A 26 2.02 5.82 6.10
C GLU A 26 2.60 4.83 5.08
N PRO A 27 3.92 4.84 4.83
CA PRO A 27 4.57 3.82 4.03
C PRO A 27 4.50 2.44 4.70
N LEU A 28 4.66 1.38 3.91
CA LEU A 28 4.90 0.05 4.44
C LEU A 28 6.23 0.03 5.22
N PRO A 29 6.26 -0.45 6.49
CA PRO A 29 7.50 -0.55 7.24
C PRO A 29 8.54 -1.45 6.56
N ASP A 30 9.83 -1.11 6.66
CA ASP A 30 10.90 -1.87 6.02
C ASP A 30 11.02 -3.31 6.53
N ALA A 31 10.62 -3.56 7.79
CA ALA A 31 10.62 -4.89 8.39
C ALA A 31 9.52 -5.82 7.86
N VAL A 32 8.53 -5.33 7.10
CA VAL A 32 7.40 -6.13 6.60
C VAL A 32 7.72 -6.71 5.23
N GLU A 33 7.94 -8.01 5.14
CA GLU A 33 8.04 -8.69 3.85
C GLU A 33 6.63 -8.81 3.22
N LEU A 34 6.50 -8.36 1.97
CA LEU A 34 5.25 -8.53 1.23
C LEU A 34 5.18 -9.97 0.70
N PRO A 35 4.00 -10.60 0.71
CA PRO A 35 3.85 -11.92 0.11
C PRO A 35 4.09 -11.86 -1.41
N PRO A 36 4.47 -12.99 -2.02
CA PRO A 36 4.60 -13.07 -3.46
C PRO A 36 3.25 -12.83 -4.17
N GLU A 37 3.30 -12.19 -5.33
CA GLU A 37 2.13 -11.92 -6.18
C GLU A 37 1.78 -13.14 -7.03
N THR A 38 1.16 -14.15 -6.42
CA THR A 38 0.82 -15.43 -7.08
C THR A 38 -0.61 -15.51 -7.63
N GLY A 39 -1.41 -14.46 -7.47
CA GLY A 39 -2.78 -14.43 -7.96
C GLY A 39 -2.84 -14.17 -9.47
N ASP A 40 -3.79 -14.80 -10.15
CA ASP A 40 -4.00 -14.68 -11.60
C ASP A 40 -4.65 -13.35 -12.04
N THR A 41 -4.98 -12.47 -11.09
CA THR A 41 -5.61 -11.18 -11.37
C THR A 41 -5.03 -10.06 -10.51
N PHE A 42 -5.13 -8.82 -10.98
CA PHE A 42 -4.72 -7.64 -10.21
C PHE A 42 -5.46 -7.53 -8.88
N VAL A 43 -6.76 -7.86 -8.86
CA VAL A 43 -7.57 -7.85 -7.63
C VAL A 43 -7.09 -8.92 -6.66
N ALA A 44 -6.71 -10.11 -7.14
CA ALA A 44 -6.17 -11.15 -6.28
C ALA A 44 -4.84 -10.70 -5.64
N ASN A 45 -3.90 -10.16 -6.42
CA ASN A 45 -2.63 -9.66 -5.88
C ASN A 45 -2.79 -8.47 -4.94
N ALA A 46 -3.77 -7.58 -5.19
CA ALA A 46 -4.08 -6.48 -4.28
C ALA A 46 -4.68 -6.94 -2.95
N ARG A 47 -5.36 -8.11 -2.90
CA ARG A 47 -5.89 -8.71 -1.68
C ARG A 47 -4.86 -9.51 -0.89
N LEU A 48 -3.84 -10.03 -1.56
CA LEU A 48 -2.75 -10.77 -0.91
C LEU A 48 -1.82 -9.84 -0.13
N LYS A 49 -1.62 -8.62 -0.61
CA LYS A 49 -0.81 -7.57 0.02
C LYS A 49 -1.56 -6.90 1.16
#